data_AF-A0A261BFK5-F1
#
_entry.id   AF-A0A261BFK5-F1
#
_cell.length_a   1.000
_cell.length_b   1.000
_cell.length_c   1.000
_cell.angle_alpha   90.00
_cell.angle_beta   90.00
_cell.angle_gamma   90.00
#
_symmetry.space_group_name_H-M   'P 1'
#
loop_
_entity.id
_entity.type
_entity.pdbx_description
1 polymer ?
#
loop_
_entity_poly.entity_id
_entity_poly.type
_entity_poly.pdbx_seq_one_letter_code
_entity_poly.pdbx_strand_id
1 'polypeptide(L)'
;QVVVESCEKEYCRQFLLAISNLLPIGCIKLATYKEQYLPEYSSRFNLIGGPHNMDIPLEVSDVMVFRVSPRDLSVVETEKMSLTNCVIEVRRRPENDGSSGPLPQIVKRYRDLLLDADVKDTILETVLRTTREGWMHKAKICFQMKHQLPGPEIFKYITGCGVEDRQVVMYWTAGLSDAYKQHVLSTIQQTRNTASGSFSATTR
;
A
#
# COMPACT_ATOMS: atom_id res chain seq x y z
N GLN A 1 -0.97 -5.75 7.69
CA GLN A 1 -0.54 -4.48 8.32
C GLN A 1 0.97 -4.52 8.52
N VAL A 2 1.66 -3.39 8.38
CA VAL A 2 3.10 -3.28 8.70
C VAL A 2 3.26 -2.59 10.05
N VAL A 3 4.00 -3.23 10.94
CA VAL A 3 4.32 -2.75 12.29
C VAL A 3 5.83 -2.60 12.39
N VAL A 4 6.30 -1.47 12.91
CA VAL A 4 7.72 -1.23 13.18
C VAL A 4 7.91 -1.10 14.69
N GLU A 5 8.76 -1.94 15.26
CA GLU A 5 9.10 -1.97 16.67
C GLU A 5 10.52 -1.46 16.87
N SER A 6 10.71 -0.49 17.76
CA SER A 6 12.04 0.03 18.12
C SER A 6 12.01 0.60 19.52
N CYS A 7 13.15 0.57 20.21
CA CYS A 7 13.34 1.34 21.44
C CYS A 7 13.33 2.85 21.15
N GLU A 8 13.88 3.25 20.01
CA GLU A 8 13.95 4.64 19.57
C GLU A 8 12.84 4.97 18.58
N LYS A 9 12.06 6.02 18.89
CA LYS A 9 10.91 6.47 18.07
C LYS A 9 11.33 6.89 16.67
N GLU A 10 12.56 7.38 16.53
CA GLU A 10 13.08 7.91 15.27
C GLU A 10 13.28 6.81 14.23
N TYR A 11 13.72 5.60 14.62
CA TYR A 11 13.81 4.46 13.69
C TYR A 11 12.44 4.06 13.13
N CYS A 12 11.41 4.04 13.98
CA CYS A 12 10.03 3.81 13.54
C CYS A 12 9.63 4.86 12.49
N ARG A 13 9.86 6.14 12.79
CA ARG A 13 9.52 7.25 11.88
C ARG A 13 10.23 7.13 10.54
N GLN A 14 11.56 6.98 10.54
CA GLN A 14 12.37 6.89 9.31
C GLN A 14 11.96 5.69 8.45
N PHE A 15 11.84 4.50 9.06
CA PHE A 15 11.49 3.29 8.34
C PHE A 15 10.10 3.39 7.71
N LEU A 16 9.11 3.83 8.48
CA LEU A 16 7.73 3.97 8.01
C LEU A 16 7.61 4.98 6.88
N LEU A 17 8.32 6.11 6.96
CA LEU A 17 8.35 7.09 5.88
C LEU A 17 9.03 6.53 4.63
N ALA A 18 10.13 5.80 4.77
CA ALA A 18 10.81 5.16 3.64
C ALA A 18 9.87 4.20 2.89
N ILE A 19 9.20 3.27 3.59
CA ILE A 19 8.27 2.32 2.94
C ILE A 19 7.01 2.99 2.40
N SER A 20 6.58 4.10 3.00
CA SER A 20 5.39 4.85 2.55
C SER A 20 5.58 5.42 1.14
N ASN A 21 6.83 5.67 0.73
CA ASN A 21 7.16 6.09 -0.64
C ASN A 21 6.90 5.00 -1.69
N LEU A 22 6.61 3.76 -1.31
CA LEU A 22 6.23 2.72 -2.26
C LEU A 22 4.72 2.69 -2.53
N LEU A 23 3.93 3.41 -1.74
CA LEU A 23 2.48 3.45 -1.79
C LEU A 23 1.95 4.78 -2.35
N PRO A 24 0.77 4.79 -2.95
CA PRO A 24 0.05 6.03 -3.25
C PRO A 24 -0.44 6.69 -1.97
N ILE A 25 -0.47 8.02 -1.95
CA ILE A 25 -0.80 8.79 -0.74
C ILE A 25 -2.15 8.41 -0.10
N GLY A 26 -3.19 8.18 -0.90
CA GLY A 26 -4.50 7.77 -0.38
C GLY A 26 -4.56 6.35 0.19
N CYS A 27 -3.55 5.52 -0.08
CA CYS A 27 -3.43 4.17 0.50
C CYS A 27 -2.67 4.18 1.84
N ILE A 28 -2.09 5.31 2.24
CA ILE A 28 -1.26 5.41 3.45
C ILE A 28 -2.16 5.83 4.62
N LYS A 29 -2.18 4.97 5.65
CA LYS A 29 -2.78 5.25 6.95
C LYS A 29 -1.71 5.03 8.02
N LEU A 30 -0.97 6.10 8.31
CA LEU A 30 0.27 6.06 9.07
C LEU A 30 0.08 6.53 10.51
N ALA A 31 0.60 5.74 11.45
CA ALA A 31 0.88 6.16 12.83
C ALA A 31 2.38 6.00 13.08
N THR A 32 3.12 7.11 13.16
CA THR A 32 4.59 7.08 13.28
C THR A 32 5.08 6.43 14.57
N TYR A 33 4.33 6.59 15.67
CA TYR A 33 4.61 5.93 16.94
C TYR A 33 3.35 5.85 17.82
N LYS A 34 3.14 4.71 18.48
CA LYS A 34 2.11 4.46 19.49
C LYS A 34 2.73 3.72 20.67
N GLU A 35 2.47 4.20 21.89
CA GLU A 35 2.99 3.59 23.12
C GLU A 35 2.42 2.18 23.38
N GLN A 36 1.26 1.88 22.81
CA GLN A 36 0.62 0.57 22.89
C GLN A 36 -0.25 0.33 21.66
N TYR A 37 -0.52 -0.94 21.35
CA TYR A 37 -1.44 -1.30 20.28
C TYR A 37 -2.88 -1.34 20.82
N LEU A 38 -3.77 -0.54 20.24
CA LEU A 38 -5.20 -0.60 20.54
C LEU A 38 -5.97 -1.36 19.45
N PRO A 39 -7.04 -2.12 19.77
CA PRO A 39 -7.78 -2.92 18.79
C PRO A 39 -8.25 -2.13 17.57
N GLU A 40 -8.68 -0.87 17.74
CA GLU A 40 -9.13 -0.01 16.65
C GLU A 40 -8.01 0.38 15.66
N TYR A 41 -6.74 0.25 16.03
CA TYR A 41 -5.61 0.56 15.14
C TYR A 41 -5.52 -0.38 13.95
N SER A 42 -6.01 -1.62 14.10
CA SER A 42 -6.08 -2.61 13.02
C SER A 42 -6.85 -2.11 11.78
N SER A 43 -7.92 -1.33 11.99
CA SER A 43 -8.76 -0.78 10.91
C SER A 43 -8.35 0.64 10.50
N ARG A 44 -7.71 1.37 11.42
CA ARG A 44 -7.32 2.78 11.21
C ARG A 44 -5.97 2.96 10.55
N PHE A 45 -5.01 2.06 10.78
CA PHE A 45 -3.65 2.20 10.28
C PHE A 45 -3.21 0.96 9.53
N ASN A 46 -2.56 1.13 8.38
CA ASN A 46 -1.86 0.05 7.69
C ASN A 46 -0.36 0.05 7.99
N LEU A 47 0.17 1.19 8.45
CA LEU A 47 1.56 1.43 8.83
C LEU A 47 1.59 1.97 10.27
N ILE A 48 2.20 1.26 11.20
CA ILE A 48 2.24 1.66 12.61
C ILE A 48 3.64 1.45 13.22
N GLY A 49 4.10 2.44 13.99
CA GLY A 49 5.31 2.34 14.80
C GLY A 49 4.95 2.16 16.27
N GLY A 50 5.79 1.46 17.03
CA GLY A 50 5.58 1.27 18.46
C GLY A 50 6.85 0.85 19.20
N PRO A 51 6.75 0.67 20.53
CA PRO A 51 7.86 0.23 21.35
C PRO A 51 8.30 -1.18 20.96
N HIS A 52 9.50 -1.53 21.43
CA HIS A 52 9.97 -2.90 21.37
C HIS A 52 9.00 -3.86 22.06
N ASN A 53 8.68 -4.99 21.42
CA ASN A 53 7.70 -5.99 21.90
C ASN A 53 6.29 -5.41 22.13
N MET A 54 5.82 -4.56 21.22
CA MET A 54 4.44 -4.07 21.26
C MET A 54 3.47 -5.26 21.19
N ASP A 55 2.52 -5.30 22.12
CA ASP A 55 1.55 -6.39 22.21
C ASP A 55 0.48 -6.25 21.12
N ILE A 56 0.62 -7.00 20.02
CA ILE A 56 -0.29 -6.95 18.88
C ILE A 56 -1.35 -8.07 19.02
N PRO A 57 -2.64 -7.73 19.18
CA PRO A 57 -3.71 -8.70 19.40
C PRO A 57 -3.73 -9.81 18.34
N LEU A 58 -4.00 -11.05 18.74
CA LEU A 58 -3.95 -12.24 17.88
C LEU A 58 -5.02 -12.21 16.77
N GLU A 59 -6.11 -11.48 16.98
CA GLU A 59 -7.21 -11.32 16.03
C GLU A 59 -6.78 -10.51 14.79
N VAL A 60 -5.69 -9.74 14.88
CA VAL A 60 -5.13 -9.00 13.75
C VAL A 60 -4.38 -9.99 12.84
N SER A 61 -5.02 -10.38 11.75
CA SER A 61 -4.46 -11.26 10.72
C SER A 61 -3.53 -10.50 9.75
N ASP A 62 -2.57 -11.23 9.16
CA ASP A 62 -1.60 -10.75 8.16
C ASP A 62 -0.82 -9.50 8.62
N VAL A 63 -0.03 -9.67 9.68
CA VAL A 63 0.85 -8.63 10.24
C VAL A 63 2.30 -8.95 9.91
N MET A 64 3.02 -7.93 9.42
CA MET A 64 4.46 -7.98 9.21
C MET A 64 5.11 -7.02 10.20
N VAL A 65 5.95 -7.55 11.08
CA VAL A 65 6.64 -6.83 12.14
C VAL A 65 8.11 -6.68 11.77
N PHE A 66 8.58 -5.44 11.69
CA PHE A 66 9.98 -5.07 11.52
C PHE A 66 10.50 -4.58 12.86
N ARG A 67 11.40 -5.33 13.48
CA ARG A 67 12.11 -4.85 14.66
C ARG A 67 13.41 -4.20 14.22
N VAL A 68 13.56 -2.92 14.54
CA VAL A 68 14.72 -2.12 14.20
C VAL A 68 15.48 -1.82 15.48
N SER A 69 16.74 -2.20 15.52
CA SER A 69 17.64 -1.91 16.63
C SER A 69 18.94 -1.28 16.13
N PRO A 70 19.56 -0.36 16.89
CA PRO A 70 20.88 0.16 16.54
C PRO A 70 21.90 -0.98 16.57
N ARG A 71 22.81 -1.02 15.60
CA ARG A 71 23.94 -1.95 15.62
C ARG A 71 24.96 -1.56 16.68
N ASP A 72 25.11 -0.26 16.91
CA ASP A 72 26.01 0.31 17.90
C ASP A 72 25.20 1.05 18.98
N LEU A 73 25.24 0.51 20.20
CA LEU A 73 24.52 1.04 21.37
C LEU A 73 25.12 2.35 21.90
N SER A 74 26.31 2.76 21.42
CA SER A 74 26.90 4.06 21.78
C SER A 74 26.27 5.25 21.04
N VAL A 75 25.53 4.98 19.95
CA VAL A 75 24.85 6.00 19.15
C VAL A 75 23.46 6.27 19.75
N VAL A 76 23.44 7.04 20.84
CA VAL A 76 22.20 7.53 21.49
C VAL A 76 21.84 8.95 21.04
N GLU A 77 22.69 9.60 20.25
CA GLU A 77 22.43 10.93 19.72
C GLU A 77 21.42 10.87 18.56
N THR A 78 20.26 11.51 18.73
CA THR A 78 19.16 11.55 17.75
C THR A 78 19.59 11.99 16.35
N GLU A 79 20.57 12.91 16.25
CA GLU A 79 21.09 13.43 14.97
C GLU A 79 21.94 12.41 14.20
N LYS A 80 22.40 11.34 14.86
CA LYS A 80 23.20 10.25 14.25
C LYS A 80 22.38 8.97 14.03
N MET A 81 21.10 8.96 14.42
CA MET A 81 20.23 7.79 14.21
C MET A 81 19.90 7.66 12.73
N SER A 82 20.49 6.65 12.09
CA SER A 82 20.34 6.34 10.67
C SER A 82 20.02 4.86 10.47
N LEU A 83 19.11 4.56 9.55
CA LEU A 83 18.80 3.19 9.11
C LEU A 83 20.00 2.47 8.45
N THR A 84 21.08 3.17 8.12
CA THR A 84 22.30 2.54 7.58
C THR A 84 23.07 1.74 8.63
N ASN A 85 22.91 2.07 9.93
CA ASN A 85 23.62 1.42 11.03
C ASN A 85 22.67 0.69 12.00
N CYS A 86 21.65 0.01 11.45
CA CYS A 86 20.72 -0.78 12.23
C CYS A 86 20.79 -2.28 11.89
N VAL A 87 20.20 -3.08 12.76
CA VAL A 87 19.81 -4.47 12.51
C VAL A 87 18.29 -4.49 12.37
N ILE A 88 17.82 -5.18 11.33
CA ILE A 88 16.38 -5.31 11.04
C ILE A 88 16.03 -6.78 11.10
N GLU A 89 15.18 -7.14 12.06
CA GLU A 89 14.57 -8.46 12.15
C GLU A 89 13.14 -8.40 11.60
N VAL A 90 12.77 -9.38 10.78
CA VAL A 90 11.45 -9.44 10.16
C VAL A 90 10.69 -10.65 10.69
N ARG A 91 9.49 -10.42 11.20
CA ARG A 91 8.55 -11.46 11.65
C ARG A 91 7.23 -11.28 10.92
N ARG A 92 6.55 -12.38 10.56
CA ARG A 92 5.25 -12.33 9.88
C ARG A 92 4.26 -13.26 10.55
N ARG A 93 3.00 -12.83 10.65
CA ARG A 93 1.87 -13.61 11.16
C ARG A 93 0.71 -13.58 10.17
N PRO A 94 0.26 -14.72 9.61
CA PRO A 94 0.87 -16.04 9.75
C PRO A 94 2.28 -16.08 9.15
N GLU A 95 3.09 -17.03 9.59
CA GLU A 95 4.41 -17.25 8.99
C GLU A 95 4.24 -17.58 7.51
N ASN A 96 4.86 -16.76 6.67
CA ASN A 96 4.92 -16.93 5.23
C ASN A 96 6.23 -16.29 4.79
N ASP A 97 7.12 -17.10 4.23
CA ASP A 97 8.42 -16.70 3.70
C ASP A 97 8.31 -15.89 2.39
N GLY A 98 7.09 -15.69 1.89
CA GLY A 98 6.80 -14.98 0.66
C GLY A 98 7.15 -15.78 -0.59
N SER A 99 7.52 -17.06 -0.46
CA SER A 99 7.86 -17.94 -1.59
C SER A 99 6.63 -18.50 -2.30
N SER A 100 5.44 -18.34 -1.71
CA SER A 100 4.19 -18.85 -2.25
C SER A 100 3.73 -18.00 -3.45
N GLY A 101 4.26 -18.30 -4.63
CA GLY A 101 3.78 -17.79 -5.92
C GLY A 101 4.51 -16.56 -6.47
N PRO A 102 4.13 -16.12 -7.67
CA PRO A 102 4.81 -15.01 -8.34
C PRO A 102 4.55 -13.68 -7.65
N LEU A 103 5.62 -12.89 -7.46
CA LEU A 103 5.51 -11.51 -6.97
C LEU A 103 4.76 -10.62 -7.97
N PRO A 104 3.93 -9.66 -7.50
CA PRO A 104 3.34 -8.63 -8.34
C PRO A 104 4.42 -7.87 -9.12
N GLN A 105 4.10 -7.46 -10.35
CA GLN A 105 5.06 -6.80 -11.24
C GLN A 105 5.58 -5.48 -10.66
N ILE A 106 4.76 -4.73 -9.90
CA ILE A 106 5.22 -3.52 -9.20
C ILE A 106 6.30 -3.81 -8.17
N VAL A 107 6.16 -4.93 -7.43
CA VAL A 107 7.12 -5.32 -6.39
C VAL A 107 8.43 -5.73 -7.04
N LYS A 108 8.36 -6.51 -8.13
CA LYS A 108 9.54 -6.84 -8.96
C LYS A 108 10.22 -5.57 -9.45
N ARG A 109 9.45 -4.64 -10.02
CA ARG A 109 9.97 -3.37 -10.53
C ARG A 109 10.65 -2.53 -9.45
N TYR A 110 10.05 -2.41 -8.27
CA TYR A 110 10.66 -1.70 -7.14
C TYR A 110 11.94 -2.37 -6.67
N ARG A 111 11.94 -3.69 -6.51
CA ARG A 111 13.13 -4.45 -6.13
C ARG A 111 14.27 -4.20 -7.12
N ASP A 112 13.99 -4.35 -8.42
CA ASP A 112 15.01 -4.22 -9.46
C ASP A 112 15.57 -2.78 -9.48
N LEU A 113 14.73 -1.75 -9.28
CA LEU A 113 15.18 -0.36 -9.17
C LEU A 113 16.00 -0.04 -7.91
N LEU A 114 15.60 -0.61 -6.77
CA LEU A 114 16.26 -0.34 -5.49
C LEU A 114 17.59 -1.08 -5.34
N LEU A 115 17.80 -2.14 -6.11
CA LEU A 115 19.04 -2.93 -6.10
C LEU A 115 19.99 -2.58 -7.27
N ASP A 116 19.55 -1.72 -8.19
CA ASP A 116 20.35 -1.29 -9.33
C ASP A 116 21.28 -0.14 -8.92
N ALA A 117 22.57 -0.45 -8.83
CA ALA A 117 23.61 0.50 -8.45
C ALA A 117 23.82 1.64 -9.48
N ASP A 118 23.37 1.47 -10.72
CA ASP A 118 23.52 2.47 -11.79
C ASP A 118 22.40 3.53 -11.75
N VAL A 119 21.31 3.27 -11.02
CA VAL A 119 20.18 4.20 -10.89
C VAL A 119 20.48 5.25 -9.82
N LYS A 120 20.74 6.48 -10.25
CA LYS A 120 20.93 7.63 -9.35
C LYS A 120 19.65 8.00 -8.60
N ASP A 121 19.78 8.54 -7.39
CA ASP A 121 18.66 8.93 -6.50
C ASP A 121 17.60 9.80 -7.17
N THR A 122 18.01 10.80 -7.96
CA THR A 122 17.08 11.72 -8.65
C THR A 122 16.23 11.00 -9.71
N ILE A 123 16.82 10.01 -10.37
CA ILE A 123 16.14 9.17 -11.35
C ILE A 123 15.26 8.17 -10.60
N LEU A 124 15.77 7.55 -9.54
CA LEU A 124 15.04 6.60 -8.71
C LEU A 124 13.72 7.17 -8.22
N GLU A 125 13.73 8.37 -7.62
CA GLU A 125 12.51 9.01 -7.13
C GLU A 125 11.48 9.21 -8.24
N THR A 126 11.93 9.69 -9.41
CA THR A 126 11.09 9.93 -10.58
C THR A 126 10.50 8.62 -11.12
N VAL A 127 11.29 7.56 -11.19
CA VAL A 127 10.82 6.25 -11.69
C VAL A 127 9.88 5.59 -10.69
N LEU A 128 10.10 5.70 -9.38
CA LEU A 128 9.18 5.21 -8.35
C LEU A 128 7.84 5.98 -8.41
N ARG A 129 7.88 7.30 -8.58
CA ARG A 129 6.66 8.13 -8.76
C ARG A 129 5.88 7.72 -10.00
N THR A 130 6.51 7.67 -11.17
CA THR A 130 5.84 7.28 -12.43
C THR A 130 5.32 5.85 -12.39
N THR A 131 6.04 4.92 -11.74
CA THR A 131 5.56 3.54 -11.50
C THR A 131 4.28 3.56 -10.66
N ARG A 132 4.25 4.28 -9.53
CA ARG A 132 3.03 4.43 -8.71
C ARG A 132 1.87 5.02 -9.51
N GLU A 133 2.12 6.06 -10.30
CA GLU A 133 1.09 6.70 -11.12
C GLU A 133 0.50 5.72 -12.14
N GLY A 134 1.34 4.97 -12.86
CA GLY A 134 0.87 3.94 -13.81
C GLY A 134 -0.02 2.88 -13.15
N TRP A 135 0.34 2.45 -11.95
CA TRP A 135 -0.47 1.50 -11.18
C TRP A 135 -1.75 2.10 -10.61
N MET A 136 -1.72 3.39 -10.25
CA MET A 136 -2.92 4.11 -9.84
C MET A 136 -3.94 4.23 -10.99
N HIS A 137 -3.47 4.38 -12.24
CA HIS A 137 -4.36 4.32 -13.41
C HIS A 137 -5.07 2.96 -13.54
N LYS A 138 -4.36 1.84 -13.30
CA LYS A 138 -4.98 0.51 -13.25
C LYS A 138 -6.06 0.43 -12.16
N ALA A 139 -5.80 0.99 -10.97
CA ALA A 139 -6.78 1.04 -9.89
C ALA A 139 -8.02 1.89 -10.23
N LYS A 140 -7.83 3.03 -10.90
CA LYS A 140 -8.94 3.86 -11.42
C LYS A 140 -9.84 3.08 -12.38
N ILE A 141 -9.26 2.41 -13.38
CA ILE A 141 -9.99 1.57 -14.33
C ILE A 141 -10.72 0.44 -13.59
N CYS A 142 -10.03 -0.23 -12.67
CA CYS A 142 -10.61 -1.29 -11.86
C CYS A 142 -11.84 -0.81 -11.07
N PHE A 143 -11.76 0.37 -10.44
CA PHE A 143 -12.86 0.95 -9.68
C PHE A 143 -14.06 1.27 -10.59
N GLN A 144 -13.83 1.91 -11.74
CA GLN A 144 -14.87 2.25 -12.69
C GLN A 144 -15.60 0.99 -13.23
N MET A 145 -14.85 -0.05 -13.57
CA MET A 145 -15.39 -1.29 -14.13
C MET A 145 -16.09 -2.16 -13.09
N LYS A 146 -15.67 -2.13 -11.81
CA LYS A 146 -16.28 -2.92 -10.72
C LYS A 146 -17.77 -2.64 -10.54
N HIS A 147 -18.23 -1.46 -10.92
CA HIS A 147 -19.64 -1.07 -10.84
C HIS A 147 -20.46 -1.45 -12.08
N GLN A 148 -19.81 -2.00 -13.12
CA GLN A 148 -20.40 -2.31 -14.42
C GLN A 148 -20.27 -3.80 -14.79
N LEU A 149 -19.20 -4.47 -14.33
CA LEU A 149 -18.84 -5.83 -14.72
C LEU A 149 -18.65 -6.74 -13.48
N PRO A 150 -18.84 -8.06 -13.63
CA PRO A 150 -18.44 -9.04 -12.63
C PRO A 150 -16.93 -8.99 -12.33
N GLY A 151 -16.55 -9.23 -11.07
CA GLY A 151 -15.17 -9.10 -10.57
C GLY A 151 -14.06 -9.70 -11.44
N PRO A 152 -14.18 -10.98 -11.89
CA PRO A 152 -13.15 -11.62 -12.71
C PRO A 152 -12.96 -11.00 -14.10
N GLU A 153 -13.98 -10.36 -14.65
CA GLU A 153 -13.95 -9.81 -16.01
C GLU A 153 -13.26 -8.45 -16.09
N ILE A 154 -13.27 -7.69 -14.99
CA ILE A 154 -12.64 -6.37 -14.88
C ILE A 154 -11.19 -6.41 -15.37
N PHE A 155 -10.43 -7.43 -14.98
CA PHE A 155 -9.01 -7.55 -15.28
C PHE A 155 -8.69 -7.87 -16.74
N LYS A 156 -9.68 -8.32 -17.54
CA LYS A 156 -9.50 -8.49 -18.99
C LYS A 156 -9.25 -7.15 -19.70
N TYR A 157 -9.67 -6.04 -19.09
CA TYR A 157 -9.59 -4.70 -19.65
C TYR A 157 -8.43 -3.86 -19.07
N ILE A 158 -7.63 -4.44 -18.17
CA ILE A 158 -6.48 -3.76 -17.56
C ILE A 158 -5.20 -4.33 -18.16
N THR A 159 -4.56 -3.57 -19.05
CA THR A 159 -3.34 -4.01 -19.76
C THR A 159 -2.18 -4.26 -18.80
N GLY A 160 -1.38 -5.30 -19.07
CA GLY A 160 -0.21 -5.65 -18.28
C GLY A 160 -0.52 -5.92 -16.80
N CYS A 161 -1.65 -6.56 -16.50
CA CYS A 161 -2.07 -6.93 -15.15
C CYS A 161 -2.26 -8.45 -15.10
N GLY A 162 -1.30 -9.14 -14.48
CA GLY A 162 -1.35 -10.58 -14.24
C GLY A 162 -2.32 -10.96 -13.11
N VAL A 163 -2.41 -12.25 -12.81
CA VAL A 163 -3.24 -12.74 -11.69
C VAL A 163 -2.67 -12.29 -10.35
N GLU A 164 -1.34 -12.26 -10.25
CA GLU A 164 -0.55 -11.80 -9.11
C GLU A 164 -0.76 -10.31 -8.79
N ASP A 165 -1.09 -9.51 -9.81
CA ASP A 165 -1.22 -8.06 -9.67
C ASP A 165 -2.59 -7.64 -9.14
N ARG A 166 -3.60 -8.53 -9.24
CA ARG A 166 -5.00 -8.22 -8.95
C ARG A 166 -5.19 -7.73 -7.53
N GLN A 167 -4.54 -8.36 -6.56
CA GLN A 167 -4.66 -7.99 -5.16
C GLN A 167 -4.15 -6.56 -4.92
N VAL A 168 -3.04 -6.19 -5.55
CA VAL A 168 -2.47 -4.84 -5.45
C VAL A 168 -3.41 -3.81 -6.07
N VAL A 169 -3.89 -4.07 -7.29
CA VAL A 169 -4.81 -3.15 -8.00
C VAL A 169 -6.10 -2.96 -7.20
N MET A 170 -6.68 -4.04 -6.68
CA MET A 170 -7.87 -3.98 -5.83
C MET A 170 -7.62 -3.19 -4.55
N TYR A 171 -6.49 -3.45 -3.88
CA TYR A 171 -6.11 -2.75 -2.66
C TYR A 171 -5.98 -1.24 -2.91
N TRP A 172 -5.37 -0.84 -4.03
CA TRP A 172 -5.13 0.56 -4.36
C TRP A 172 -6.41 1.33 -4.71
N THR A 173 -7.52 0.64 -5.08
CA THR A 173 -8.82 1.31 -5.26
C THR A 173 -9.32 2.01 -4.00
N ALA A 174 -8.93 1.52 -2.81
CA ALA A 174 -9.31 2.13 -1.54
C ALA A 174 -8.72 3.55 -1.39
N GLY A 175 -7.53 3.78 -1.95
CA GLY A 175 -6.82 5.06 -1.91
C GLY A 175 -7.19 6.07 -2.98
N LEU A 176 -8.23 5.79 -3.78
CA LEU A 176 -8.81 6.80 -4.67
C LEU A 176 -9.48 7.90 -3.83
N SER A 177 -9.41 9.15 -4.30
CA SER A 177 -10.06 10.28 -3.63
C SER A 177 -11.58 10.16 -3.65
N ASP A 178 -12.24 10.68 -2.62
CA ASP A 178 -13.71 10.65 -2.54
C ASP A 178 -14.36 11.43 -3.69
N ALA A 179 -13.75 12.55 -4.10
CA ALA A 179 -14.18 13.31 -5.26
C ALA A 179 -14.17 12.46 -6.55
N TYR A 180 -13.12 11.67 -6.78
CA TYR A 180 -13.05 10.77 -7.93
C TYR A 180 -14.10 9.66 -7.83
N LYS A 181 -14.24 9.02 -6.65
CA LYS A 181 -15.23 7.96 -6.43
C LYS A 181 -16.65 8.47 -6.68
N GLN A 182 -17.00 9.63 -6.13
CA GLN A 182 -18.30 10.27 -6.30
C GLN A 182 -18.58 10.61 -7.76
N HIS A 183 -17.58 11.15 -8.48
CA HIS A 183 -17.70 11.45 -9.91
C HIS A 183 -17.98 10.19 -10.73
N VAL A 184 -17.24 9.11 -10.52
CA VAL A 184 -17.47 7.84 -11.24
C VAL A 184 -18.88 7.30 -10.96
N LEU A 185 -19.31 7.32 -9.70
CA LEU A 185 -20.63 6.81 -9.31
C LEU A 185 -21.76 7.65 -9.92
N SER A 186 -21.63 8.98 -9.94
CA SER A 186 -22.64 9.87 -10.52
C SER A 186 -22.74 9.70 -12.04
N THR A 187 -21.60 9.58 -12.74
CA THR A 187 -21.59 9.30 -14.18
C THR A 187 -22.27 7.97 -14.50
N ILE A 188 -21.98 6.90 -13.75
CA ILE A 188 -22.62 5.59 -13.97
C ILE A 188 -24.14 5.66 -13.75
N GLN A 189 -24.60 6.38 -12.73
CA GLN A 189 -26.03 6.59 -12.48
C GLN A 189 -26.70 7.38 -13.62
N GLN A 190 -26.05 8.43 -14.12
CA GLN A 190 -26.56 9.20 -15.26
C GLN A 190 -26.68 8.34 -16.53
N THR A 191 -25.67 7.50 -16.83
CA THR A 191 -25.72 6.57 -17.97
C THR A 191 -26.85 5.53 -17.82
N ARG A 192 -27.09 5.02 -16.61
CA ARG A 192 -28.21 4.11 -16.35
C ARG A 192 -29.57 4.77 -16.52
N ASN A 193 -29.73 6.00 -16.02
CA ASN A 193 -30.99 6.74 -16.12
C ASN A 193 -31.33 7.18 -17.55
N THR A 194 -30.31 7.49 -18.35
CA THR A 194 -30.49 7.80 -19.79
C THR A 194 -30.86 6.54 -20.58
N ALA A 195 -30.25 5.39 -20.29
CA ALA A 195 -30.59 4.12 -20.92
C ALA A 195 -32.00 3.60 -20.55
N SER A 196 -32.49 3.86 -19.33
CA SER A 196 -33.86 3.51 -18.93
C SER A 196 -34.91 4.47 -19.49
N GLY A 197 -34.57 5.75 -19.64
CA GLY A 197 -35.44 6.77 -20.25
C GLY A 197 -35.63 6.62 -21.76
N SER A 198 -34.70 5.98 -22.49
CA SER A 198 -34.87 5.69 -23.92
C SER A 198 -35.83 4.54 -24.22
N PHE A 199 -36.06 3.62 -23.27
CA PHE A 199 -37.00 2.51 -23.46
C PHE A 199 -38.47 2.92 -23.28
N SER A 200 -38.78 4.02 -22.58
CA SER A 200 -40.16 4.49 -22.41
C SER A 200 -40.67 5.37 -23.57
N ALA A 201 -39.77 5.86 -24.43
CA ALA A 201 -40.11 6.77 -25.52
C ALA A 201 -40.45 6.08 -26.87
N THR A 202 -40.40 4.75 -26.95
CA THR A 202 -40.62 4.00 -28.20
C THR A 202 -41.98 3.29 -28.27
N THR A 203 -42.91 3.60 -27.36
CA THR A 203 -44.27 3.06 -27.40
C THR A 203 -45.29 4.19 -27.41
N ARG A 204 -45.44 4.86 -28.56
CA ARG A 204 -46.65 5.61 -28.95
C ARG A 204 -46.76 5.67 -30.46
#